data_AF-A0A0N4TES2-F1
#
_entry.id   AF-A0A0N4TES2-F1
#
_cell.length_a   1.000
_cell.length_b   1.000
_cell.length_c   1.000
_cell.angle_alpha   90.00
_cell.angle_beta   90.00
_cell.angle_gamma   90.00
#
_symmetry.space_group_name_H-M   'P 1'
#
loop_
_entity.id
_entity.type
_entity.pdbx_description
1 polymer ?
#
loop_
_entity_poly.entity_id
_entity_poly.type
_entity_poly.pdbx_seq_one_letter_code
_entity_poly.pdbx_strand_id
1 'polypeptide(L)'
;MLGATVYIIGKVGKDVFGVSNVENLKTFGVNTKYIEMSEGRKTGCATVIVTKDGENSIVIAPGANLESLSLPIDKLDEIIANTKLVLCQNETIYESVRRIFELARKHNVQTFLNYAPVEVTFAKSILKLADILCTNEIEVNLKR
;
A
#
# COMPACT_ATOMS: atom_id res chain seq x y z
N MET A 1 -19.15 -0.17 -4.37
CA MET A 1 -18.30 -0.90 -3.39
C MET A 1 -18.94 -2.25 -3.08
N LEU A 2 -18.14 -3.27 -2.78
CA LEU A 2 -18.60 -4.67 -2.61
C LEU A 2 -18.97 -5.04 -1.15
N GLY A 3 -18.97 -4.08 -0.22
CA GLY A 3 -19.48 -4.28 1.15
C GLY A 3 -18.49 -4.84 2.19
N ALA A 4 -17.20 -4.93 1.86
CA ALA A 4 -16.18 -5.38 2.81
C ALA A 4 -15.90 -4.32 3.89
N THR A 5 -15.61 -4.77 5.12
CA THR A 5 -15.01 -3.91 6.16
C THR A 5 -13.52 -3.75 5.89
N VAL A 6 -13.08 -2.52 5.61
CA VAL A 6 -11.71 -2.22 5.18
C VAL A 6 -11.03 -1.29 6.17
N TYR A 7 -9.77 -1.61 6.50
CA TYR A 7 -8.85 -0.74 7.22
C TYR A 7 -7.72 -0.36 6.28
N ILE A 8 -7.35 0.93 6.25
CA ILE A 8 -6.14 1.37 5.54
C ILE A 8 -5.07 1.73 6.57
N ILE A 9 -3.88 1.17 6.33
CA ILE A 9 -2.64 1.47 7.06
C ILE A 9 -1.75 2.22 6.08
N GLY A 10 -1.28 3.41 6.47
CA GLY A 10 -0.45 4.22 5.59
C GLY A 10 -0.17 5.59 6.16
N LYS A 11 0.44 6.46 5.35
CA LYS A 11 0.79 7.81 5.76
C LYS A 11 0.57 8.78 4.61
N VAL A 12 -0.06 9.91 4.90
CA VAL A 12 -0.26 11.02 3.96
C VAL A 12 0.43 12.27 4.50
N GLY A 13 0.59 13.32 3.69
CA GLY A 13 1.14 14.57 4.16
C GLY A 13 0.10 15.38 4.95
N LYS A 14 0.57 16.21 5.88
CA LYS A 14 -0.27 17.22 6.54
C LYS A 14 -0.51 18.42 5.62
N ASP A 15 -1.21 18.16 4.52
CA ASP A 15 -1.59 19.12 3.49
C ASP A 15 -3.04 18.89 3.02
N VAL A 16 -3.52 19.77 2.14
CA VAL A 16 -4.89 19.73 1.65
C VAL A 16 -5.24 18.41 0.95
N PHE A 17 -4.27 17.78 0.29
CA PHE A 17 -4.48 16.50 -0.39
C PHE A 17 -4.59 15.37 0.62
N GLY A 18 -3.76 15.35 1.66
CA GLY A 18 -3.82 14.32 2.70
C GLY A 18 -5.14 14.36 3.47
N VAL A 19 -5.58 15.56 3.86
CA VAL A 19 -6.89 15.75 4.50
C VAL A 19 -8.02 15.31 3.58
N SER A 20 -8.02 15.75 2.32
CA SER A 20 -9.03 15.40 1.33
C SER A 20 -9.10 13.89 1.07
N ASN A 21 -7.94 13.22 0.94
CA ASN A 21 -7.85 11.78 0.72
C ASN A 21 -8.45 10.99 1.89
N VAL A 22 -8.10 11.36 3.12
CA VAL A 22 -8.61 10.68 4.33
C VAL A 22 -10.12 10.88 4.48
N GLU A 23 -10.64 12.09 4.26
CA GLU A 23 -12.08 12.32 4.31
C GLU A 23 -12.82 11.56 3.21
N ASN A 24 -12.28 11.54 1.98
CA ASN A 24 -12.86 10.77 0.88
C ASN A 24 -12.97 9.28 1.21
N LEU A 25 -11.93 8.68 1.80
CA LEU A 25 -11.95 7.29 2.26
C LEU A 25 -13.06 7.01 3.27
N LYS A 26 -13.30 7.93 4.21
CA LYS A 26 -14.39 7.79 5.19
C LYS A 26 -15.77 7.80 4.53
N THR A 27 -15.98 8.58 3.45
CA THR A 27 -17.25 8.56 2.70
C THR A 27 -17.55 7.18 2.09
N PHE A 28 -16.50 6.39 1.85
CA PHE A 28 -16.57 5.00 1.39
C PHE A 28 -16.64 3.98 2.54
N GLY A 29 -16.79 4.41 3.79
CA GLY A 29 -16.86 3.52 4.96
C GLY A 29 -15.54 2.83 5.31
N VAL A 30 -14.41 3.31 4.77
CA VAL A 30 -13.09 2.79 5.10
C VAL A 30 -12.67 3.29 6.48
N ASN A 31 -12.14 2.38 7.30
CA ASN A 31 -11.56 2.74 8.59
C ASN A 31 -10.17 3.35 8.39
N THR A 32 -10.03 4.64 8.70
CA THR A 32 -8.80 5.42 8.52
C THR A 32 -7.98 5.57 9.80
N LYS A 33 -8.25 4.78 10.86
CA LYS A 33 -7.58 4.90 12.17
C LYS A 33 -6.05 4.75 12.08
N TYR A 34 -5.56 3.98 11.11
CA TYR A 34 -4.14 3.67 10.94
C TYR A 34 -3.48 4.49 9.81
N ILE A 35 -4.12 5.59 9.40
CA ILE A 35 -3.50 6.56 8.48
C ILE A 35 -2.87 7.68 9.30
N GLU A 36 -1.54 7.79 9.22
CA GLU A 36 -0.78 8.86 9.87
C GLU A 36 -0.68 10.10 8.97
N MET A 37 -0.51 11.27 9.59
CA MET A 37 -0.18 12.53 8.93
C MET A 37 1.31 12.82 9.11
N SER A 38 2.05 12.97 8.02
CA SER A 38 3.46 13.34 8.02
C SER A 38 3.63 14.82 8.30
N GLU A 39 4.53 15.16 9.22
CA GLU A 39 4.99 16.53 9.48
C GLU A 39 6.16 16.92 8.55
N GLY A 40 6.83 15.95 7.92
CA GLY A 40 8.06 16.17 7.14
C GLY A 40 7.92 16.04 5.62
N ARG A 41 6.87 15.39 5.13
CA ARG A 41 6.64 15.12 3.71
C ARG A 41 5.23 15.48 3.27
N LYS A 42 5.10 15.85 1.99
CA LYS A 42 3.81 16.07 1.34
C LYS A 42 3.14 14.75 0.97
N THR A 43 1.84 14.78 0.77
CA THR A 43 1.06 13.65 0.27
C THR A 43 1.61 13.18 -1.07
N GLY A 44 1.72 11.87 -1.26
CA GLY A 44 2.15 11.30 -2.54
C GLY A 44 1.22 11.73 -3.67
N CYS A 45 1.79 11.98 -4.85
CA CYS A 45 1.02 12.35 -6.02
C CYS A 45 1.53 11.64 -7.28
N ALA A 46 0.61 11.47 -8.23
CA ALA A 46 0.92 10.98 -9.56
C ALA A 46 0.39 12.01 -10.56
N THR A 47 1.27 12.51 -11.42
CA THR A 47 0.87 13.34 -12.57
C THR A 47 0.68 12.42 -13.76
N VAL A 48 -0.56 12.27 -14.22
CA VAL A 48 -0.91 11.45 -15.38
C VAL A 48 -1.09 12.34 -16.59
N ILE A 49 -0.31 12.08 -17.64
CA ILE A 49 -0.37 12.76 -18.92
C ILE A 49 -0.91 11.77 -19.94
N VAL A 50 -2.05 12.10 -20.56
CA VAL A 50 -2.62 11.30 -21.64
C VAL A 50 -2.18 11.92 -22.96
N THR A 51 -1.47 11.14 -23.76
CA THR A 51 -1.03 11.55 -25.10
C THR A 51 -2.20 11.53 -26.09
N LYS A 52 -2.03 12.16 -27.26
CA LYS A 52 -3.07 12.17 -28.30
C LYS A 52 -3.48 10.77 -28.77
N ASP A 53 -2.58 9.80 -28.68
CA ASP A 53 -2.79 8.43 -29.12
C ASP A 53 -3.45 7.56 -28.02
N GLY A 54 -3.77 8.15 -26.86
CA GLY A 54 -4.41 7.47 -25.73
C GLY A 54 -3.44 6.83 -24.73
N GLU A 55 -2.12 6.92 -24.97
CA GLU A 55 -1.10 6.39 -24.06
C GLU A 55 -0.95 7.25 -22.80
N ASN A 56 -0.77 6.60 -21.65
CA ASN A 56 -0.54 7.26 -20.36
C ASN A 56 0.96 7.35 -20.04
N SER A 57 1.43 8.56 -19.72
CA SER A 57 2.74 8.80 -19.10
C SER A 57 2.54 9.29 -17.68
N ILE A 58 3.09 8.57 -16.70
CA ILE A 58 2.87 8.84 -15.28
C ILE A 58 4.18 9.25 -14.60
N VAL A 59 4.17 10.40 -13.94
CA VAL A 59 5.26 10.85 -13.08
C VAL A 59 4.81 10.75 -11.62
N ILE A 60 5.51 9.93 -10.84
CA ILE A 60 5.15 9.63 -9.45
C ILE A 60 6.10 10.37 -8.49
N ALA A 61 5.53 11.11 -7.55
CA ALA A 61 6.22 11.61 -6.38
C ALA A 61 5.64 10.90 -5.14
N PRO A 62 6.32 9.89 -4.58
CA PRO A 62 5.73 9.02 -3.55
C PRO A 62 5.46 9.75 -2.22
N GLY A 63 6.17 10.85 -1.94
CA GLY A 63 5.93 11.70 -0.78
C GLY A 63 5.96 10.93 0.55
N ALA A 64 4.91 11.11 1.34
CA ALA A 64 4.71 10.48 2.64
C ALA A 64 4.52 8.94 2.58
N ASN A 65 4.20 8.34 1.42
CA ASN A 65 4.03 6.89 1.30
C ASN A 65 5.32 6.10 1.61
N LEU A 66 6.48 6.71 1.36
CA LEU A 66 7.80 6.14 1.66
C LEU A 66 8.38 6.64 2.99
N GLU A 67 7.55 7.17 3.88
CA GLU A 67 7.94 7.50 5.24
C GLU A 67 7.47 6.40 6.20
N SER A 68 8.33 6.01 7.13
CA SER A 68 8.00 5.00 8.14
C SER A 68 6.83 5.48 8.99
N LEU A 69 5.92 4.57 9.30
CA LEU A 69 4.92 4.81 10.34
C LEU A 69 5.61 5.06 11.68
N SER A 70 5.04 5.98 12.44
CA SER A 70 5.46 6.30 13.81
C SER A 70 5.02 5.19 14.76
N LEU A 71 3.87 4.56 14.46
CA LEU A 71 3.42 3.34 15.10
C LEU A 71 4.30 2.16 14.66
N PRO A 72 4.95 1.43 15.60
CA PRO A 72 5.65 0.20 15.25
C PRO A 72 4.69 -0.82 14.65
N ILE A 73 5.09 -1.46 13.54
CA ILE A 73 4.25 -2.43 12.81
C ILE A 73 3.74 -3.56 13.72
N ASP A 74 4.52 -3.98 14.72
CA ASP A 74 4.11 -5.00 15.69
C ASP A 74 2.87 -4.63 16.51
N LYS A 75 2.54 -3.34 16.62
CA LYS A 75 1.30 -2.87 17.26
C LYS A 75 0.05 -3.12 16.41
N LEU A 76 0.22 -3.56 15.16
CA LEU A 76 -0.86 -3.98 14.27
C LEU A 76 -1.22 -5.46 14.44
N ASP A 77 -0.52 -6.22 15.30
CA ASP A 77 -0.72 -7.68 15.47
C ASP A 77 -2.20 -8.03 15.75
N GLU A 78 -2.84 -7.33 16.68
CA GLU A 78 -4.24 -7.58 17.05
C GLU A 78 -5.21 -7.30 15.91
N ILE A 79 -5.07 -6.16 15.22
CA ILE A 79 -5.97 -5.83 14.11
C ILE A 79 -5.78 -6.80 12.95
N ILE A 80 -4.53 -7.16 12.63
CA ILE A 80 -4.23 -8.12 11.57
C ILE A 80 -4.86 -9.48 11.92
N ALA A 81 -4.70 -9.98 13.15
CA ALA A 81 -5.28 -11.25 13.60
C ALA A 81 -6.80 -11.33 13.44
N ASN A 82 -7.49 -10.19 13.50
CA ASN A 82 -8.95 -10.10 13.36
C ASN A 82 -9.42 -9.87 11.91
N THR A 83 -8.53 -9.89 10.93
CA THR A 83 -8.89 -9.75 9.51
C THR A 83 -8.94 -11.10 8.79
N LYS A 84 -9.46 -11.10 7.56
CA LYS A 84 -9.47 -12.29 6.68
C LYS A 84 -8.39 -12.23 5.61
N LEU A 85 -7.97 -11.02 5.25
CA LEU A 85 -7.06 -10.75 4.15
C LEU A 85 -6.22 -9.51 4.48
N VAL A 86 -4.92 -9.59 4.20
CA VAL A 86 -4.02 -8.45 4.14
C VAL A 86 -3.58 -8.27 2.70
N LEU A 87 -3.79 -7.06 2.16
CA LEU A 87 -3.38 -6.69 0.81
C LEU A 87 -2.31 -5.61 0.87
N CYS A 88 -1.20 -5.82 0.18
CA CYS A 88 -0.15 -4.82 0.02
C CYS A 88 0.29 -4.67 -1.44
N GLN A 89 0.87 -3.51 -1.74
CA GLN A 89 1.53 -3.19 -3.01
C GLN A 89 2.96 -2.70 -2.75
N ASN A 90 3.67 -2.31 -3.81
CA ASN A 90 5.08 -1.94 -3.73
C ASN A 90 5.33 -0.41 -3.75
N GLU A 91 4.40 0.37 -3.22
CA GLU A 91 4.47 1.84 -3.18
C GLU A 91 4.74 2.40 -1.78
N THR A 92 5.07 1.52 -0.83
CA THR A 92 5.38 1.86 0.57
C THR A 92 6.69 1.21 1.00
N ILE A 93 7.10 1.39 2.25
CA ILE A 93 8.36 0.84 2.76
C ILE A 93 8.32 -0.70 2.76
N TYR A 94 9.25 -1.31 2.02
CA TYR A 94 9.41 -2.75 1.89
C TYR A 94 9.42 -3.48 3.24
N GLU A 95 10.19 -2.99 4.22
CA GLU A 95 10.30 -3.61 5.54
C GLU A 95 8.97 -3.62 6.30
N SER A 96 8.12 -2.59 6.10
CA SER A 96 6.78 -2.55 6.66
C SER A 96 5.88 -3.60 6.03
N VAL A 97 5.90 -3.72 4.69
CA VAL A 97 5.14 -4.75 3.96
C VAL A 97 5.56 -6.15 4.39
N ARG A 98 6.87 -6.42 4.42
CA ARG A 98 7.43 -7.71 4.86
C ARG A 98 6.95 -8.06 6.26
N ARG A 99 7.07 -7.12 7.20
CA ARG A 99 6.67 -7.37 8.59
C ARG A 99 5.16 -7.58 8.74
N ILE A 100 4.35 -6.82 8.01
CA ILE A 100 2.89 -7.00 7.97
C ILE A 100 2.52 -8.40 7.48
N PHE A 101 3.17 -8.90 6.43
CA PHE A 101 2.93 -10.26 5.93
C PHE A 101 3.38 -11.34 6.91
N GLU A 102 4.49 -11.15 7.63
CA GLU A 102 4.90 -12.07 8.70
C GLU A 102 3.86 -12.16 9.81
N LEU A 103 3.29 -11.03 10.23
CA LEU A 103 2.22 -10.98 11.22
C LEU A 103 0.94 -11.66 10.70
N ALA A 104 0.57 -11.42 9.44
CA ALA A 104 -0.58 -12.06 8.82
C ALA A 104 -0.43 -13.60 8.83
N ARG A 105 0.74 -14.10 8.41
CA ARG A 105 1.02 -15.54 8.39
C ARG A 105 1.02 -16.17 9.78
N LYS A 106 1.58 -15.48 10.78
CA LYS A 106 1.54 -15.92 12.18
C LYS A 106 0.10 -16.21 12.64
N HIS A 107 -0.88 -15.46 12.14
CA HIS A 107 -2.30 -15.58 12.49
C HIS A 107 -3.12 -16.36 11.45
N ASN A 108 -2.49 -17.00 10.45
CA ASN A 108 -3.16 -17.68 9.34
C ASN A 108 -4.13 -16.77 8.56
N VAL A 109 -3.81 -15.49 8.46
CA VAL A 109 -4.54 -14.51 7.65
C VAL A 109 -4.00 -14.57 6.22
N GLN A 110 -4.91 -14.60 5.24
CA GLN A 110 -4.52 -14.68 3.84
C GLN A 110 -3.75 -13.41 3.42
N THR A 111 -2.68 -13.60 2.65
CA THR A 111 -1.82 -12.52 2.18
C THR A 111 -1.94 -12.35 0.67
N PHE A 112 -2.20 -11.12 0.24
CA PHE A 112 -2.32 -10.74 -1.16
C PHE A 112 -1.27 -9.68 -1.48
N LEU A 113 -0.35 -10.02 -2.37
CA LEU A 113 0.60 -9.08 -2.92
C LEU A 113 0.16 -8.69 -4.32
N ASN A 114 -0.20 -7.42 -4.51
CA ASN A 114 -0.22 -6.82 -5.83
C ASN A 114 1.18 -6.34 -6.14
N TYR A 115 1.92 -7.06 -6.98
CA TYR A 115 3.32 -6.78 -7.26
C TYR A 115 3.47 -5.67 -8.31
N ALA A 116 3.08 -4.47 -7.88
CA ALA A 116 3.08 -3.24 -8.67
C ALA A 116 3.49 -2.05 -7.78
N PRO A 117 4.38 -1.16 -8.24
CA PRO A 117 5.24 -1.31 -9.42
C PRO A 117 6.33 -2.39 -9.19
N VAL A 118 6.88 -2.96 -10.26
CA VAL A 118 8.05 -3.85 -10.16
C VAL A 118 9.25 -3.07 -9.63
N GLU A 119 9.79 -3.49 -8.50
CA GLU A 119 11.07 -3.00 -8.00
C GLU A 119 12.13 -4.09 -8.13
N VAL A 120 13.25 -3.72 -8.74
CA VAL A 120 14.36 -4.60 -9.12
C VAL A 120 15.11 -5.12 -7.89
N THR A 121 15.17 -4.30 -6.86
CA THR A 121 15.82 -4.56 -5.57
C THR A 121 14.93 -5.34 -4.61
N PHE A 122 13.70 -5.64 -5.01
CA PHE A 122 12.73 -6.33 -4.17
C PHE A 122 13.15 -7.77 -3.91
N ALA A 123 13.30 -8.12 -2.64
CA ALA A 123 13.77 -9.45 -2.29
C ALA A 123 12.67 -10.49 -2.58
N LYS A 124 13.02 -11.51 -3.38
CA LYS A 124 12.16 -12.68 -3.66
C LYS A 124 11.68 -13.39 -2.39
N SER A 125 12.26 -13.12 -1.23
CA SER A 125 11.82 -13.64 0.06
C SER A 125 10.38 -13.26 0.40
N ILE A 126 9.88 -12.08 -0.02
CA ILE A 126 8.49 -11.72 0.25
C ILE A 126 7.50 -12.63 -0.49
N LEU A 127 7.89 -13.19 -1.65
CA LEU A 127 7.02 -14.06 -2.43
C LEU A 127 6.70 -15.35 -1.65
N LYS A 128 7.59 -15.76 -0.73
CA LYS A 128 7.32 -16.87 0.19
C LYS A 128 6.29 -16.52 1.26
N LEU A 129 6.02 -15.23 1.45
CA LEU A 129 5.07 -14.74 2.42
C LEU A 129 3.68 -14.52 1.82
N ALA A 130 3.56 -14.35 0.50
CA ALA A 130 2.32 -14.10 -0.21
C ALA A 130 1.60 -15.40 -0.61
N ASP A 131 0.31 -15.52 -0.26
CA ASP A 131 -0.54 -16.64 -0.68
C ASP A 131 -1.16 -16.37 -2.07
N ILE A 132 -1.41 -15.09 -2.38
CA ILE A 132 -1.89 -14.64 -3.68
C ILE A 132 -0.91 -13.59 -4.22
N LEU A 133 -0.43 -13.81 -5.45
CA LEU A 133 0.35 -12.84 -6.20
C LEU A 133 -0.49 -12.35 -7.38
N CYS A 134 -0.64 -11.04 -7.50
CA CYS A 134 -1.33 -10.38 -8.61
C CYS A 134 -0.34 -9.47 -9.34
N THR A 135 -0.31 -9.59 -10.67
CA THR A 135 0.55 -8.84 -11.59
C THR A 135 -0.18 -8.60 -12.90
N ASN A 136 0.08 -7.49 -13.57
CA ASN A 136 -0.30 -7.26 -14.97
C ASN A 136 0.76 -7.80 -15.95
N GLU A 137 0.48 -7.70 -17.25
CA GLU A 137 1.38 -8.16 -18.32
C GLU A 137 2.75 -7.49 -18.28
N ILE A 138 2.82 -6.19 -17.96
CA ILE A 138 4.08 -5.43 -17.89
C ILE A 138 4.93 -5.96 -16.73
N GLU A 139 4.32 -6.19 -15.57
CA GLU A 139 4.97 -6.67 -14.36
C GLU A 139 5.51 -8.09 -14.53
N VAL A 140 4.79 -8.97 -15.23
CA VAL A 140 5.25 -10.34 -15.56
C VAL A 140 6.39 -10.33 -16.58
N ASN A 141 6.27 -9.48 -17.61
CA ASN A 141 7.21 -9.47 -18.74
C ASN A 141 8.44 -8.59 -18.52
N LEU A 142 8.54 -7.90 -17.38
CA LEU A 142 9.75 -7.23 -16.94
C LEU A 142 10.84 -8.27 -16.66
N LYS A 143 11.46 -8.75 -17.74
CA LYS A 143 12.60 -9.67 -17.74
C LYS A 143 13.74 -9.02 -16.99
N ARG A 144 14.11 -9.60 -15.85
CA ARG A 144 15.43 -9.45 -15.23
C ARG A 144 15.90 -10.79 -14.70
#